data_AF-A0A0C9QFK6-F1
#
_entry.id   AF-A0A0C9QFK6-F1
#
_cell.length_a   1.000
_cell.length_b   1.000
_cell.length_c   1.000
_cell.angle_alpha   90.00
_cell.angle_beta   90.00
_cell.angle_gamma   90.00
#
_symmetry.space_group_name_H-M   'P 1'
#
loop_
_entity.id
_entity.type
_entity.pdbx_description
1 polymer ?
#
loop_
_entity_poly.entity_id
_entity_poly.type
_entity_poly.pdbx_seq_one_letter_code
_entity_poly.pdbx_strand_id
1 'polypeptide(L)'
;MRKKLKYICDICSKRFWGSRSMQEHRKRHANQTCQECGEKFDNTRILATHLLKQHNISVPHAGKFSCKICGKKFLKLRLLQDHKNTHTGTRPHVCDMCQKTF
;
A
#
# COMPACT_ATOMS: atom_id res chain seq x y z
N MET A 1 -32.18 -3.36 -9.11
CA MET A 1 -31.73 -4.78 -9.19
C MET A 1 -30.28 -4.88 -8.67
N ARG A 2 -30.00 -5.69 -7.63
CA ARG A 2 -28.63 -5.90 -7.12
C ARG A 2 -27.93 -6.97 -7.97
N LYS A 3 -26.92 -6.58 -8.77
CA LYS A 3 -26.15 -7.51 -9.64
C LYS A 3 -25.35 -8.49 -8.77
N LYS A 4 -25.54 -9.81 -8.94
CA LYS A 4 -24.79 -10.84 -8.23
C LYS A 4 -23.32 -10.84 -8.68
N LEU A 5 -22.40 -10.76 -7.73
CA LEU A 5 -20.95 -10.84 -7.99
C LEU A 5 -20.55 -12.32 -8.17
N LYS A 6 -20.49 -12.79 -9.43
CA LYS A 6 -20.22 -14.19 -9.77
C LYS A 6 -18.75 -14.49 -10.05
N TYR A 7 -17.97 -13.49 -10.46
CA TYR A 7 -16.60 -13.70 -10.96
C TYR A 7 -15.58 -13.38 -9.85
N ILE A 8 -14.61 -14.27 -9.63
CA ILE A 8 -13.58 -14.14 -8.59
C ILE A 8 -12.21 -14.08 -9.28
N CYS A 9 -11.33 -13.19 -8.82
CA CYS A 9 -9.95 -13.13 -9.29
C CYS A 9 -9.11 -14.25 -8.66
N ASP A 10 -8.38 -15.01 -9.48
CA ASP A 10 -7.46 -16.08 -9.10
C ASP A 10 -6.23 -15.58 -8.34
N ILE A 11 -5.84 -14.32 -8.52
CA ILE A 11 -4.64 -13.73 -7.93
C ILE A 11 -4.93 -13.06 -6.57
N CYS A 12 -6.06 -12.35 -6.43
CA CYS A 12 -6.36 -11.56 -5.23
C CYS A 12 -7.74 -11.83 -4.61
N SER A 13 -8.49 -12.81 -5.12
CA SER A 13 -9.82 -13.20 -4.62
C SER A 13 -10.89 -12.10 -4.64
N LYS A 14 -10.67 -10.96 -5.31
CA LYS A 14 -11.70 -9.92 -5.48
C LYS A 14 -12.87 -10.41 -6.33
N ARG A 15 -14.08 -9.99 -5.94
CA ARG A 15 -15.34 -10.35 -6.59
C ARG A 15 -15.82 -9.28 -7.56
N PHE A 16 -16.35 -9.71 -8.70
CA PHE A 16 -16.79 -8.87 -9.81
C PHE A 16 -18.17 -9.30 -10.31
N TRP A 17 -18.93 -8.34 -10.85
CA TRP A 17 -20.28 -8.56 -11.36
C TRP A 17 -20.29 -9.06 -12.81
N GLY A 18 -19.20 -8.87 -13.56
CA GLY A 18 -19.09 -9.30 -14.96
C GLY A 18 -17.70 -9.83 -15.30
N SER A 19 -17.63 -10.77 -16.25
CA SER A 19 -16.39 -11.40 -16.73
C SER A 19 -15.41 -10.36 -17.29
N ARG A 20 -15.88 -9.43 -18.12
CA ARG A 20 -15.07 -8.35 -18.70
C ARG A 20 -14.41 -7.49 -17.64
N SER A 21 -15.15 -7.13 -16.57
CA SER A 21 -14.60 -6.33 -15.47
C SER A 21 -13.52 -7.06 -14.67
N MET A 22 -13.66 -8.38 -14.49
CA MET A 22 -12.64 -9.21 -13.85
C MET A 22 -11.40 -9.34 -14.75
N GLN A 23 -11.59 -9.51 -16.06
CA GLN A 23 -10.49 -9.68 -17.01
C GLN A 23 -9.66 -8.38 -17.17
N GLU A 24 -10.30 -7.22 -17.21
CA GLU A 24 -9.62 -5.91 -17.18
C GLU A 24 -8.88 -5.69 -15.85
N HIS A 25 -9.48 -6.08 -14.72
CA HIS A 25 -8.78 -6.09 -13.43
C HIS A 25 -7.55 -6.99 -13.46
N ARG A 26 -7.64 -8.17 -14.07
CA ARG A 26 -6.55 -9.15 -14.15
C ARG A 26 -5.32 -8.61 -14.87
N LYS A 27 -5.50 -7.80 -15.91
CA LYS A 27 -4.39 -7.12 -16.64
C LYS A 27 -3.56 -6.23 -15.72
N ARG A 28 -4.14 -5.67 -14.66
CA ARG A 28 -3.41 -4.82 -13.70
C ARG A 28 -2.37 -5.61 -12.89
N HIS A 29 -2.58 -6.91 -12.69
CA HIS A 29 -1.61 -7.75 -12.01
C HIS A 29 -0.33 -7.97 -12.83
N ALA A 30 -0.39 -7.85 -14.17
CA ALA A 30 0.81 -7.92 -15.01
C ALA A 30 1.85 -6.86 -14.60
N ASN A 31 1.38 -5.64 -14.33
CA ASN A 31 2.23 -4.52 -13.88
C ASN A 31 2.56 -4.59 -12.37
N GLN A 32 2.15 -5.64 -11.68
CA GLN A 32 2.29 -5.84 -10.23
C GLN A 32 2.89 -7.21 -9.93
N THR A 33 3.72 -7.71 -10.86
CA THR A 33 4.49 -8.95 -10.73
C THR A 33 5.92 -8.61 -10.30
N CYS A 34 6.43 -9.31 -9.29
CA CYS A 34 7.83 -9.21 -8.90
C CYS A 34 8.71 -9.80 -10.01
N GLN A 35 9.68 -9.05 -10.52
CA GLN A 35 10.60 -9.53 -11.56
C GLN A 35 11.69 -10.46 -10.99
N GLU A 36 11.98 -10.37 -9.70
CA GLU A 36 12.99 -11.22 -9.04
C GLU A 36 12.48 -12.62 -8.73
N CYS A 37 11.20 -12.78 -8.40
CA CYS A 37 10.63 -14.07 -7.96
C CYS A 37 9.34 -14.50 -8.69
N GLY A 38 8.78 -13.66 -9.55
CA GLY A 38 7.58 -13.97 -10.34
C GLY A 38 6.25 -13.92 -9.56
N GLU A 39 6.26 -13.59 -8.27
CA GLU A 39 5.03 -13.49 -7.47
C GLU A 39 4.13 -12.35 -7.98
N LYS A 40 2.82 -12.62 -8.01
CA LYS A 40 1.80 -11.68 -8.48
C LYS A 40 1.09 -11.05 -7.31
N PHE A 41 0.99 -9.73 -7.31
CA PHE A 41 0.37 -8.97 -6.24
C PHE A 41 -0.93 -8.30 -6.68
N ASP A 42 -1.80 -8.08 -5.70
CA ASP A 42 -3.10 -7.47 -5.90
C ASP A 42 -3.04 -5.96 -6.19
N ASN A 43 -1.97 -5.31 -5.75
CA ASN A 43 -1.68 -3.90 -5.93
C ASN A 43 -0.19 -3.58 -5.76
N THR A 44 0.24 -2.43 -6.30
CA THR A 44 1.63 -1.95 -6.29
C THR A 44 2.17 -1.72 -4.87
N ARG A 45 1.30 -1.44 -3.89
CA ARG A 45 1.71 -1.26 -2.49
C ARG A 45 2.14 -2.59 -1.87
N ILE A 46 1.42 -3.69 -2.12
CA ILE A 46 1.82 -5.00 -1.59
C ILE A 46 3.10 -5.48 -2.27
N LEU A 47 3.22 -5.31 -3.59
CA LEU A 47 4.48 -5.58 -4.31
C LEU A 47 5.65 -4.77 -3.74
N ALA A 48 5.47 -3.47 -3.49
CA ALA A 48 6.54 -2.63 -2.92
C ALA A 48 6.96 -3.08 -1.51
N THR A 49 6.00 -3.50 -0.67
CA THR A 49 6.35 -4.06 0.65
C THR A 49 7.04 -5.41 0.54
N HIS A 50 6.68 -6.25 -0.44
CA HIS A 50 7.35 -7.51 -0.71
C HIS A 50 8.78 -7.26 -1.17
N LEU A 51 8.97 -6.41 -2.17
CA LEU A 51 10.28 -6.05 -2.73
C LEU A 51 11.22 -5.48 -1.65
N LEU A 52 10.71 -4.60 -0.77
CA LEU A 52 11.51 -4.04 0.31
C LEU A 52 11.92 -5.10 1.34
N LYS A 53 11.02 -6.03 1.69
CA LYS A 53 11.29 -7.01 2.77
C LYS A 53 12.07 -8.24 2.31
N GLN A 54 11.81 -8.72 1.10
CA GLN A 54 12.37 -9.96 0.58
C GLN A 54 13.59 -9.71 -0.31
N HIS A 55 13.60 -8.61 -1.06
CA HIS A 55 14.65 -8.30 -2.02
C HIS A 55 15.46 -7.03 -1.67
N ASN A 56 15.10 -6.32 -0.58
CA ASN A 56 15.65 -5.01 -0.23
C ASN A 56 15.58 -3.97 -1.36
N ILE A 57 14.60 -4.11 -2.27
CA ILE A 57 14.39 -3.20 -3.40
C ILE A 57 13.34 -2.15 -3.02
N SER A 58 13.70 -0.87 -3.14
CA SER A 58 12.79 0.25 -2.97
C SER A 58 12.14 0.63 -4.30
N VAL A 59 10.80 0.63 -4.36
CA VAL A 59 10.04 1.06 -5.54
C VAL A 59 9.73 2.56 -5.44
N PRO A 60 10.29 3.42 -6.31
CA PRO A 60 9.93 4.82 -6.36
C PRO A 60 8.44 4.98 -6.67
N HIS A 61 7.75 5.87 -5.95
CA HIS A 61 6.33 6.22 -6.15
C HIS A 61 5.27 5.20 -5.72
N ALA A 62 5.61 4.08 -5.07
CA ALA A 62 4.61 3.18 -4.52
C ALA A 62 3.78 3.77 -3.35
N GLY A 63 4.23 4.88 -2.77
CA GLY A 63 3.52 5.56 -1.69
C GLY A 63 2.32 6.38 -2.17
N LYS A 64 1.12 5.94 -1.81
CA LYS A 64 -0.14 6.66 -2.07
C LYS A 64 -0.26 7.94 -1.23
N PHE A 65 0.44 8.02 -0.11
CA PHE A 65 0.36 9.13 0.83
C PHE A 65 1.64 9.95 0.77
N SER A 66 1.57 11.19 0.28
CA SER A 66 2.73 12.09 0.21
C SER A 66 2.75 13.09 1.36
N CYS A 67 3.94 13.38 1.85
CA CYS A 67 4.18 14.50 2.74
C CYS A 67 4.14 15.79 1.92
N LYS A 68 3.25 16.72 2.30
CA LYS A 68 3.15 18.03 1.63
C LYS A 68 4.33 18.96 1.94
N ILE A 69 5.11 18.66 2.99
CA ILE A 69 6.25 19.49 3.42
C ILE A 69 7.51 19.16 2.61
N CYS A 70 7.84 17.87 2.47
CA CYS A 70 9.08 17.44 1.81
C CYS A 70 8.88 16.51 0.60
N GLY A 71 7.64 16.22 0.20
CA GLY A 71 7.34 15.38 -0.95
C GLY A 71 7.57 13.87 -0.76
N LYS A 72 8.12 13.42 0.39
CA LYS A 72 8.33 11.99 0.68
C LYS A 72 7.01 11.21 0.59
N LYS A 73 7.05 10.04 -0.08
CA LYS A 73 5.88 9.18 -0.30
C LYS A 73 5.91 7.98 0.65
N PHE A 74 4.78 7.69 1.27
CA PHE A 74 4.58 6.64 2.26
C PHE A 74 3.49 5.65 1.82
N LEU A 75 3.69 4.39 2.19
CA LEU A 75 2.80 3.28 1.83
C LEU A 75 1.55 3.20 2.72
N LYS A 76 1.58 3.79 3.92
CA LYS A 76 0.48 3.78 4.89
C LYS A 76 0.26 5.19 5.45
N LEU A 77 -1.00 5.52 5.75
CA LEU A 77 -1.36 6.82 6.35
C LEU A 77 -0.69 7.01 7.72
N ARG A 78 -0.66 5.96 8.57
CA ARG A 78 0.03 6.00 9.87
C ARG A 78 1.52 6.36 9.72
N LEU A 79 2.21 5.78 8.74
CA LEU A 79 3.63 6.11 8.49
C LEU A 79 3.81 7.56 8.01
N LEU A 80 2.87 8.10 7.22
CA LEU A 80 2.86 9.51 6.88
C LEU A 80 2.60 10.37 8.12
N GLN A 81 1.65 10.01 8.99
CA GLN A 81 1.36 10.75 10.22
C GLN A 81 2.57 10.77 11.17
N ASP A 82 3.17 9.62 11.43
CA ASP A 82 4.41 9.50 12.22
C ASP A 82 5.53 10.34 11.59
N HIS A 83 5.64 10.35 10.26
CA HIS A 83 6.59 11.22 9.57
C HIS A 83 6.25 12.72 9.70
N LYS A 84 4.98 13.12 9.69
CA LYS A 84 4.62 14.54 9.86
C LYS A 84 5.03 15.06 11.24
N ASN A 85 5.06 14.19 12.24
CA ASN A 85 5.54 14.51 13.58
C ASN A 85 7.02 14.89 13.58
N THR A 86 7.83 14.32 12.67
CA THR A 86 9.26 14.71 12.56
C THR A 86 9.47 16.12 12.03
N HIS A 87 8.51 16.69 11.30
CA HIS A 87 8.58 18.08 10.82
C HIS A 87 8.09 19.08 11.86
N THR A 88 7.11 18.69 12.67
CA THR A 88 6.48 19.56 13.66
C THR A 88 7.13 19.47 15.04
N GLY A 89 8.02 18.48 15.26
CA GLY A 89 8.59 18.18 16.57
C GLY A 89 7.55 17.71 17.59
N THR A 90 6.32 17.42 17.15
CA THR A 90 5.25 17.00 18.06
C THR A 90 5.42 15.52 18.39
N ARG A 91 5.72 15.23 19.65
CA ARG A 91 5.73 13.87 20.19
C ARG A 91 4.33 13.58 20.75
N PRO A 92 3.49 12.78 20.08
CA PRO A 92 2.08 12.61 20.47
C PRO A 92 1.92 11.75 21.74
N HIS A 93 2.96 11.04 22.17
CA HIS A 93 2.91 10.19 23.35
C HIS A 93 3.51 10.90 24.55
N VAL A 94 2.66 11.52 25.36
CA VAL A 94 3.03 11.99 26.69
C VAL A 94 2.85 10.84 27.68
N CYS A 95 3.91 10.51 28.41
CA CYS A 95 3.81 9.65 29.58
C CYS A 95 3.16 10.42 30.72
N ASP A 96 1.92 10.13 31.10
CA ASP A 96 1.25 10.83 32.21
C ASP A 96 1.98 10.67 33.57
N MET A 97 2.71 9.57 33.74
CA MET A 97 3.47 9.28 34.97
C MET A 97 4.77 10.09 35.08
N CYS A 98 5.35 10.51 33.95
CA CYS A 98 6.70 11.07 33.91
C CYS A 98 6.81 12.34 33.05
N GLN A 99 5.71 12.80 32.48
CA GLN A 99 5.54 13.96 31.58
C GLN A 99 6.49 13.96 30.37
N LYS A 100 7.21 12.86 30.11
CA LYS A 100 8.11 12.75 28.96
C LYS A 100 7.30 12.50 27.71
N THR A 101 7.59 13.30 26.69
CA THR A 101 7.06 13.18 25.34
C THR A 101 7.93 12.21 24.55
N PHE A 102 7.33 11.23 23.87
CA PHE A 102 7.98 10.19 23.05
C PHE A 102 7.57 10.26 21.59
#